data_AF-A0A957VPD5-F1
#
_entry.id   AF-A0A957VPD5-F1
#
_cell.length_a   1.000
_cell.length_b   1.000
_cell.length_c   1.000
_cell.angle_alpha   90.00
_cell.angle_beta   90.00
_cell.angle_gamma   90.00
#
_symmetry.space_group_name_H-M   'P 1'
#
loop_
_entity.id
_entity.type
_entity.pdbx_description
1 polymer ?
#
loop_
_entity_poly.entity_id
_entity_poly.type
_entity_poly.pdbx_seq_one_letter_code
_entity_poly.pdbx_strand_id
1 'polypeptide(L)'
;RHVDEINPVIDHPTRRMLQHILLDEEEQAQWGDAAVAAVMAEDADAAAAWRAHLTAYLQGMGGVRGDEEAPAALPSSRQTPDWQPDFFPQRDARFTQRWNFVNPQRQVSLNEAVPLDERIIALMCRRIVEMDVPEYMTRIIAEQEGQPWDYYVAMTRQLWDEVRHAMLGTIYFESRGVDWKQLIAIHPGMAIRLGTLST
;
A
#
# COMPACT_ATOMS: atom_id res chain seq x y z
N ARG A 1 -21.33 9.47 -15.96
CA ARG A 1 -21.34 10.89 -16.41
C ARG A 1 -20.39 11.12 -17.59
N HIS A 2 -19.07 11.17 -17.40
CA HIS A 2 -18.15 11.51 -18.52
C HIS A 2 -18.21 10.53 -19.69
N VAL A 3 -18.32 9.22 -19.44
CA VAL A 3 -18.50 8.20 -20.49
C VAL A 3 -19.78 8.41 -21.30
N ASP A 4 -20.82 9.00 -20.68
CA ASP A 4 -22.13 9.21 -21.28
C ASP A 4 -22.22 10.54 -22.06
N GLU A 5 -21.35 11.50 -21.75
CA GLU A 5 -21.36 12.87 -22.32
C GLU A 5 -20.43 13.02 -23.54
N ILE A 6 -19.41 12.17 -23.69
CA ILE A 6 -18.42 12.23 -24.78
C ILE A 6 -18.95 11.66 -26.09
N ASN A 7 -18.45 12.16 -27.22
CA ASN A 7 -18.87 11.67 -28.53
C ASN A 7 -18.24 10.28 -28.78
N PRO A 8 -19.04 9.23 -29.04
CA PRO A 8 -18.53 7.86 -29.12
C PRO A 8 -17.62 7.61 -30.33
N VAL A 9 -17.63 8.48 -31.34
CA VAL A 9 -16.83 8.35 -32.57
C VAL A 9 -15.56 9.20 -32.47
N ILE A 10 -15.70 10.49 -32.17
CA ILE A 10 -14.56 11.43 -32.11
C ILE A 10 -13.68 11.10 -30.90
N ASP A 11 -14.30 10.85 -29.75
CA ASP A 11 -13.60 10.60 -28.48
C ASP A 11 -13.44 9.11 -28.19
N HIS A 12 -13.50 8.26 -29.23
CA HIS A 12 -13.44 6.80 -29.07
C HIS A 12 -12.25 6.32 -28.19
N PRO A 13 -11.00 6.83 -28.35
CA PRO A 13 -9.89 6.43 -27.50
C PRO A 13 -10.12 6.77 -26.02
N THR A 14 -10.59 7.99 -25.74
CA THR A 14 -10.90 8.47 -24.39
C THR A 14 -12.02 7.64 -23.77
N ARG A 15 -13.10 7.38 -24.53
CA ARG A 15 -14.22 6.54 -24.10
C ARG A 15 -13.75 5.15 -23.70
N ARG A 16 -12.90 4.52 -24.52
CA ARG A 16 -12.35 3.19 -24.24
C ARG A 16 -11.53 3.18 -22.94
N MET A 17 -10.69 4.18 -22.70
CA MET A 17 -9.91 4.27 -21.46
C MET A 17 -10.82 4.44 -20.24
N LEU A 18 -11.78 5.36 -20.31
CA LEU A 18 -12.70 5.63 -19.21
C LEU A 18 -13.56 4.41 -18.85
N GLN A 19 -13.91 3.56 -19.83
CA GLN A 19 -14.62 2.31 -19.55
C GLN A 19 -13.80 1.34 -18.70
N HIS A 20 -12.50 1.24 -18.93
CA HIS A 20 -11.63 0.38 -18.13
C HIS A 20 -11.40 0.97 -16.73
N ILE A 21 -11.14 2.29 -16.68
CA ILE A 21 -11.00 3.00 -15.39
C ILE A 21 -12.27 2.81 -14.56
N LEU A 22 -13.45 2.93 -15.16
CA LEU A 22 -14.71 2.77 -14.43
C LEU A 22 -14.86 1.38 -13.81
N LEU A 23 -14.46 0.32 -14.51
CA LEU A 23 -14.48 -1.04 -13.97
C LEU A 23 -13.56 -1.16 -12.74
N ASP A 24 -12.33 -0.62 -12.84
CA ASP A 24 -11.37 -0.65 -11.75
C ASP A 24 -11.87 0.16 -10.53
N GLU A 25 -12.44 1.35 -10.76
CA GLU A 25 -12.99 2.20 -9.70
C GLU A 25 -14.24 1.60 -9.05
N GLU A 26 -15.10 0.92 -9.82
CA GLU A 26 -16.27 0.22 -9.28
C GLU A 26 -15.87 -0.94 -8.38
N GLU A 27 -14.84 -1.71 -8.75
CA GLU A 27 -14.29 -2.77 -7.90
C GLU A 27 -13.69 -2.21 -6.61
N GLN A 28 -12.90 -1.13 -6.72
CA GLN A 28 -12.30 -0.46 -5.57
C GLN A 28 -13.36 0.13 -4.62
N ALA A 29 -14.40 0.76 -5.16
CA ALA A 29 -15.50 1.29 -4.38
C ALA A 29 -16.25 0.20 -3.63
N GLN A 30 -16.56 -0.93 -4.29
CA GLN A 30 -17.23 -2.07 -3.65
C GLN A 30 -16.40 -2.65 -2.50
N TRP A 31 -15.09 -2.81 -2.69
CA TRP A 31 -14.19 -3.25 -1.62
C TRP A 31 -14.15 -2.22 -0.48
N GLY A 32 -14.07 -0.93 -0.81
CA GLY A 32 -14.05 0.17 0.16
C GLY A 32 -15.31 0.23 1.01
N ASP A 33 -16.48 0.08 0.39
CA ASP A 33 -17.77 0.01 1.08
C ASP A 33 -17.83 -1.15 2.08
N ALA A 34 -17.35 -2.33 1.68
CA ALA A 34 -17.28 -3.50 2.55
C ALA A 34 -16.31 -3.27 3.74
N ALA A 35 -15.15 -2.66 3.49
CA ALA A 35 -14.18 -2.33 4.53
C ALA A 35 -14.74 -1.31 5.53
N VAL A 36 -15.37 -0.24 5.04
CA VAL A 36 -16.02 0.77 5.90
C VAL A 36 -17.13 0.13 6.73
N ALA A 37 -17.98 -0.71 6.13
CA ALA A 37 -19.04 -1.40 6.85
C ALA A 37 -18.51 -2.31 7.97
N ALA A 38 -17.39 -3.01 7.73
CA ALA A 38 -16.76 -3.86 8.71
C ALA A 38 -16.21 -3.08 9.91
N VAL A 39 -15.64 -1.89 9.69
CA VAL A 39 -15.04 -1.05 10.75
C VAL A 39 -16.09 -0.22 11.48
N MET A 40 -17.12 0.27 10.79
CA MET A 40 -18.17 1.10 11.38
C MET A 40 -19.14 0.33 12.30
N ALA A 41 -19.12 -1.00 12.29
CA ALA A 41 -19.97 -1.82 13.15
C ALA A 41 -19.68 -1.64 14.65
N GLU A 42 -18.53 -1.08 15.01
CA GLU A 42 -18.06 -0.99 16.40
C GLU A 42 -18.46 0.32 17.12
N ASP A 43 -18.51 1.47 16.42
CA ASP A 43 -18.88 2.78 16.99
C ASP A 43 -19.41 3.75 15.92
N ALA A 44 -20.73 3.80 15.77
CA ALA A 44 -21.41 4.60 14.75
C ALA A 44 -21.25 6.12 14.97
N ASP A 45 -21.19 6.58 16.22
CA ASP A 45 -21.11 8.00 16.55
C ASP A 45 -19.71 8.54 16.25
N ALA A 46 -18.66 7.80 16.63
CA ALA A 46 -17.29 8.14 16.28
C ALA A 46 -17.09 8.19 14.76
N ALA A 47 -17.65 7.22 14.04
CA ALA A 47 -17.58 7.18 12.58
C ALA A 47 -18.32 8.35 11.92
N ALA A 48 -19.50 8.73 12.43
CA ALA A 48 -20.24 9.89 11.95
C ALA A 48 -19.46 11.19 12.19
N ALA A 49 -18.84 11.36 13.36
CA ALA A 49 -18.02 12.52 13.70
C ALA A 49 -16.75 12.61 12.83
N TRP A 50 -16.12 11.46 12.54
CA TRP A 50 -14.97 11.40 11.64
C TRP A 50 -15.35 11.74 10.19
N ARG A 51 -16.44 11.17 9.67
CA ARG A 51 -16.96 11.49 8.35
C ARG A 51 -17.24 12.98 8.20
N ALA A 52 -17.95 13.58 9.17
CA ALA A 52 -18.24 15.01 9.16
C ALA A 52 -16.97 15.87 9.13
N HIS A 53 -15.94 15.46 9.89
CA HIS A 53 -14.65 16.14 9.90
C HIS A 53 -13.95 16.08 8.53
N LEU A 54 -13.83 14.89 7.93
CA LEU A 54 -13.23 14.72 6.60
C LEU A 54 -14.00 15.48 5.52
N THR A 55 -15.34 15.42 5.54
CA THR A 55 -16.18 16.14 4.58
C THR A 55 -15.94 17.65 4.65
N ALA A 56 -15.81 18.23 5.85
CA ALA A 56 -15.55 19.65 6.00
C ALA A 56 -14.20 20.06 5.39
N TYR A 57 -13.15 19.25 5.58
CA TYR A 57 -11.85 19.50 4.95
C TYR A 57 -11.90 19.34 3.43
N LEU A 58 -12.61 18.32 2.92
CA LEU A 58 -12.79 18.13 1.48
C LEU A 58 -13.52 19.30 0.84
N GLN A 59 -14.58 19.81 1.49
CA GLN A 59 -15.28 21.03 1.08
C GLN A 59 -14.36 22.26 1.17
N GLY A 60 -13.49 22.32 2.19
CA GLY A 60 -12.41 23.31 2.30
C GLY A 60 -11.50 23.41 1.09
N MET A 61 -11.32 22.30 0.37
CA MET A 61 -10.53 22.24 -0.86
C MET A 61 -11.34 22.54 -2.13
N GLY A 62 -12.62 22.90 -1.99
CA GLY A 62 -13.55 23.06 -3.11
C GLY A 62 -14.18 21.74 -3.57
N GLY A 63 -14.33 20.77 -2.66
CA GLY A 63 -14.84 19.44 -2.99
C GLY A 63 -13.80 18.56 -3.71
N VAL A 64 -14.23 17.40 -4.20
CA VAL A 64 -13.32 16.44 -4.90
C VAL A 64 -12.71 17.06 -6.17
N ARG A 65 -13.42 18.00 -6.78
CA ARG A 65 -13.04 18.64 -8.05
C ARG A 65 -12.37 19.99 -7.88
N GLY A 66 -12.42 20.59 -6.68
CA GLY A 66 -11.91 21.92 -6.42
C GLY A 66 -12.76 23.05 -7.02
N ASP A 67 -14.00 22.79 -7.43
CA ASP A 67 -14.91 23.74 -8.08
C ASP A 67 -16.11 24.16 -7.19
N GLU A 68 -16.22 23.63 -5.98
CA GLU A 68 -17.24 24.01 -5.00
C GLU A 68 -16.81 25.21 -4.14
N GLU A 69 -17.78 25.96 -3.60
CA GLU A 69 -17.49 27.06 -2.68
C GLU A 69 -16.97 26.52 -1.35
N ALA A 70 -15.77 26.96 -0.96
CA ALA A 70 -15.16 26.55 0.30
C ALA A 70 -15.90 27.17 1.50
N PRO A 71 -16.13 26.42 2.59
CA PRO A 71 -16.72 26.95 3.80
C PRO A 71 -15.85 28.04 4.43
N ALA A 72 -16.49 29.01 5.08
CA ALA A 72 -15.80 30.14 5.71
C ALA A 72 -14.85 29.75 6.84
N ALA A 73 -15.07 28.59 7.47
CA ALA A 73 -14.24 28.07 8.54
C ALA A 73 -14.16 26.54 8.48
N LEU A 74 -12.97 26.01 8.80
CA LEU A 74 -12.73 24.59 8.95
C LEU A 74 -12.76 24.19 10.43
N PRO A 75 -13.18 22.95 10.76
CA PRO A 75 -13.01 22.44 12.11
C PRO A 75 -11.52 22.40 12.49
N SER A 76 -11.21 22.43 13.79
CA SER A 76 -9.83 22.34 14.27
C SER A 76 -9.16 21.07 13.77
N SER A 77 -7.91 21.21 13.30
CA SER A 77 -7.10 20.07 12.86
C SER A 77 -7.00 19.02 13.95
N ARG A 78 -7.14 17.75 13.55
CA ARG A 78 -6.88 16.60 14.42
C ARG A 78 -5.40 16.20 14.43
N GLN A 79 -4.55 16.88 13.65
CA GLN A 79 -3.12 16.64 13.66
C GLN A 79 -2.53 17.03 15.02
N THR A 80 -1.73 16.14 15.58
CA THR A 80 -0.89 16.45 16.73
C THR A 80 0.42 17.08 16.22
N PRO A 81 0.77 18.31 16.63
CA PRO A 81 1.85 19.11 16.02
C PRO A 81 3.26 18.51 16.12
N ASP A 82 3.46 17.48 16.94
CA ASP A 82 4.76 16.81 17.11
C ASP A 82 4.75 15.33 16.69
N TRP A 83 3.79 14.91 15.85
CA TRP A 83 3.76 13.53 15.39
C TRP A 83 4.91 13.25 14.44
N GLN A 84 5.80 12.35 14.85
CA GLN A 84 6.82 11.75 13.99
C GLN A 84 6.39 10.32 13.66
N PRO A 85 6.34 9.93 12.38
CA PRO A 85 6.08 8.55 12.02
C PRO A 85 7.12 7.62 12.63
N ASP A 86 6.67 6.54 13.28
CA ASP A 86 7.54 5.43 13.65
C ASP A 86 7.75 4.54 12.43
N PHE A 87 8.92 4.64 11.82
CA PHE A 87 9.31 3.81 10.67
C PHE A 87 9.88 2.45 11.09
N PHE A 88 9.87 2.11 12.38
CA PHE A 88 10.30 0.79 12.83
C PHE A 88 9.27 -0.28 12.42
N PRO A 89 9.65 -1.35 11.70
CA PRO A 89 8.68 -2.33 11.27
C PRO A 89 8.07 -3.15 12.43
N GLN A 90 6.74 -3.19 12.49
CA GLN A 90 5.99 -3.83 13.57
C GLN A 90 5.67 -5.31 13.26
N ARG A 91 6.69 -6.19 13.26
CA ARG A 91 6.46 -7.65 13.16
C ARG A 91 5.95 -8.19 14.49
N ASP A 92 4.66 -8.49 14.58
CA ASP A 92 4.04 -9.03 15.79
C ASP A 92 4.39 -10.51 16.06
N ALA A 93 3.78 -11.09 17.11
CA ALA A 93 4.06 -12.45 17.56
C ALA A 93 3.69 -13.55 16.54
N ARG A 94 2.95 -13.24 15.47
CA ARG A 94 2.65 -14.19 14.39
C ARG A 94 3.91 -14.59 13.61
N PHE A 95 4.91 -13.70 13.55
CA PHE A 95 6.16 -13.90 12.81
C PHE A 95 7.24 -14.52 13.71
N THR A 96 7.23 -15.83 13.87
CA THR A 96 8.12 -16.49 14.86
C THR A 96 9.59 -16.51 14.44
N GLN A 97 9.88 -16.35 13.14
CA GLN A 97 11.24 -16.26 12.60
C GLN A 97 11.73 -14.81 12.41
N ARG A 98 11.06 -13.79 12.97
CA ARG A 98 11.39 -12.36 12.76
C ARG A 98 12.81 -11.94 13.17
N TRP A 99 13.52 -12.75 13.97
CA TRP A 99 14.90 -12.51 14.42
C TRP A 99 15.92 -13.46 13.79
N ASN A 100 15.49 -14.27 12.83
CA ASN A 100 16.38 -15.10 12.04
C ASN A 100 16.87 -14.29 10.83
N PHE A 101 18.19 -14.08 10.74
CA PHE A 101 18.81 -13.32 9.65
C PHE A 101 19.45 -14.22 8.58
N VAL A 102 19.20 -15.53 8.66
CA VAL A 102 19.70 -16.49 7.67
C VAL A 102 18.75 -16.51 6.48
N ASN A 103 19.23 -16.03 5.33
CA ASN A 103 18.44 -15.87 4.10
C ASN A 103 19.11 -16.64 2.93
N PRO A 104 18.89 -17.97 2.81
CA PRO A 104 19.46 -18.79 1.74
C PRO A 104 18.65 -18.73 0.43
N GLN A 105 17.49 -18.08 0.44
CA GLN A 105 16.51 -18.10 -0.65
C GLN A 105 17.11 -17.67 -1.99
N ARG A 106 17.97 -16.63 -1.97
CA ARG A 106 18.63 -16.13 -3.19
C ARG A 106 19.62 -17.15 -3.75
N GLN A 107 20.40 -17.80 -2.90
CA GLN A 107 21.39 -18.80 -3.30
C GLN A 107 20.69 -20.03 -3.88
N VAL A 108 19.63 -20.50 -3.21
CA VAL A 108 18.87 -21.68 -3.66
C VAL A 108 18.14 -21.40 -4.97
N SER A 109 17.42 -20.27 -5.09
CA SER A 109 16.65 -19.96 -6.31
C SER A 109 17.50 -19.81 -7.58
N LEU A 110 18.75 -19.34 -7.43
CA LEU A 110 19.70 -19.17 -8.53
C LEU A 110 20.55 -20.42 -8.81
N ASN A 111 20.52 -21.44 -7.95
CA ASN A 111 21.35 -22.64 -8.12
C ASN A 111 20.70 -23.64 -9.09
N GLU A 112 21.22 -23.72 -10.31
CA GLU A 112 20.71 -24.64 -11.35
C GLU A 112 20.89 -26.13 -11.04
N ALA A 113 21.75 -26.48 -10.08
CA ALA A 113 21.89 -27.86 -9.62
C ALA A 113 20.74 -28.31 -8.69
N VAL A 114 19.94 -27.37 -8.19
CA VAL A 114 18.76 -27.64 -7.37
C VAL A 114 17.53 -27.87 -8.28
N PRO A 115 16.65 -28.83 -7.96
CA PRO A 115 15.40 -29.04 -8.69
C PRO A 115 14.58 -27.76 -8.90
N LEU A 116 13.90 -27.65 -10.05
CA LEU A 116 13.18 -26.44 -10.43
C LEU A 116 12.08 -26.06 -9.43
N ASP A 117 11.37 -27.04 -8.90
CA ASP A 117 10.34 -26.88 -7.88
C ASP A 117 10.92 -26.30 -6.57
N GLU A 118 12.06 -26.82 -6.10
CA GLU A 118 12.77 -26.27 -4.94
C GLU A 118 13.25 -24.83 -5.20
N ARG A 119 13.75 -24.53 -6.40
CA ARG A 119 14.14 -23.17 -6.80
C ARG A 119 12.95 -22.22 -6.81
N ILE A 120 11.77 -22.68 -7.27
CA ILE A 120 10.53 -21.90 -7.26
C ILE A 120 10.09 -21.63 -5.82
N ILE A 121 10.13 -22.62 -4.93
CA ILE A 121 9.81 -22.43 -3.52
C ILE A 121 10.76 -21.39 -2.91
N ALA A 122 12.07 -21.51 -3.17
CA ALA A 122 13.05 -20.53 -2.70
C ALA A 122 12.78 -19.12 -3.26
N LEU A 123 12.39 -19.01 -4.53
CA LEU A 123 11.99 -17.73 -5.13
C LEU A 123 10.76 -17.14 -4.44
N MET A 124 9.75 -17.96 -4.12
CA MET A 124 8.55 -17.49 -3.40
C MET A 124 8.87 -17.09 -1.95
N CYS A 125 9.76 -17.82 -1.27
CA CYS A 125 10.28 -17.39 0.03
C CYS A 125 11.04 -16.06 -0.08
N ARG A 126 11.80 -15.85 -1.17
CA ARG A 126 12.49 -14.59 -1.43
C ARG A 126 11.51 -13.44 -1.62
N ARG A 127 10.40 -13.68 -2.34
CA ARG A 127 9.34 -12.69 -2.51
C ARG A 127 8.76 -12.23 -1.18
N ILE A 128 8.49 -13.13 -0.25
CA ILE A 128 7.99 -12.77 1.08
C ILE A 128 8.95 -11.86 1.85
N VAL A 129 10.26 -12.16 1.85
CA VAL A 129 11.23 -11.35 2.60
C VAL A 129 11.45 -9.96 2.01
N GLU A 130 11.09 -9.73 0.73
CA GLU A 130 11.10 -8.41 0.09
C GLU A 130 10.03 -7.45 0.69
N MET A 131 9.23 -7.89 1.66
CA MET A 131 8.36 -7.01 2.48
C MET A 131 9.13 -5.86 3.17
N ASP A 132 10.43 -6.02 3.42
CA ASP A 132 11.26 -4.94 3.97
C ASP A 132 11.51 -3.79 2.97
N VAL A 133 11.38 -4.04 1.66
CA VAL A 133 11.59 -3.04 0.62
C VAL A 133 10.47 -1.99 0.60
N PRO A 134 9.17 -2.34 0.59
CA PRO A 134 8.09 -1.36 0.73
C PRO A 134 8.22 -0.50 1.99
N GLU A 135 8.62 -1.08 3.12
CA GLU A 135 8.79 -0.35 4.38
C GLU A 135 9.88 0.70 4.28
N TYR A 136 11.01 0.31 3.71
CA TYR A 136 12.11 1.22 3.42
C TYR A 136 11.70 2.33 2.43
N MET A 137 11.08 1.96 1.31
CA MET A 137 10.69 2.90 0.27
C MET A 137 9.65 3.91 0.75
N THR A 138 8.70 3.46 1.57
CA THR A 138 7.67 4.35 2.14
C THR A 138 8.30 5.46 2.97
N ARG A 139 9.35 5.15 3.75
CA ARG A 139 10.11 6.15 4.49
C ARG A 139 10.79 7.16 3.58
N ILE A 140 11.50 6.70 2.54
CA ILE A 140 12.15 7.59 1.56
C ILE A 140 11.13 8.56 0.96
N ILE A 141 9.99 8.04 0.52
CA ILE A 141 8.94 8.85 -0.10
C ILE A 141 8.38 9.88 0.89
N ALA A 142 8.16 9.46 2.16
CA ALA A 142 7.61 10.32 3.20
C ALA A 142 8.58 11.42 3.67
N GLU A 143 9.87 11.13 3.76
CA GLU A 143 10.90 12.09 4.17
C GLU A 143 11.38 12.99 3.02
N GLN A 144 11.07 12.63 1.77
CA GLN A 144 11.48 13.42 0.62
C GLN A 144 10.55 14.62 0.39
N GLU A 145 11.10 15.81 0.54
CA GLU A 145 10.43 17.07 0.26
C GLU A 145 10.93 17.72 -1.05
N GLY A 146 10.11 18.61 -1.62
CA GLY A 146 10.50 19.53 -2.69
C GLY A 146 10.78 18.90 -4.07
N GLN A 147 10.43 17.62 -4.28
CA GLN A 147 10.64 16.98 -5.58
C GLN A 147 9.51 17.32 -6.57
N PRO A 148 9.77 17.23 -7.89
CA PRO A 148 8.72 17.30 -8.89
C PRO A 148 7.68 16.18 -8.71
N TRP A 149 6.44 16.42 -9.14
CA TRP A 149 5.36 15.41 -9.05
C TRP A 149 5.73 14.06 -9.69
N ASP A 150 6.43 14.10 -10.83
CA ASP A 150 6.87 12.90 -11.55
C ASP A 150 7.79 11.99 -10.71
N TYR A 151 8.56 12.56 -9.78
CA TYR A 151 9.36 11.77 -8.83
C TYR A 151 8.45 10.93 -7.94
N TYR A 152 7.44 11.53 -7.32
CA TYR A 152 6.51 10.83 -6.44
C TYR A 152 5.70 9.78 -7.19
N VAL A 153 5.30 10.08 -8.42
CA VAL A 153 4.65 9.10 -9.31
C VAL A 153 5.56 7.90 -9.59
N ALA A 154 6.82 8.14 -9.97
CA ALA A 154 7.78 7.07 -10.25
C ALA A 154 8.08 6.23 -9.00
N MET A 155 8.33 6.87 -7.87
CA MET A 155 8.62 6.20 -6.60
C MET A 155 7.43 5.39 -6.08
N THR A 156 6.21 5.90 -6.20
CA THR A 156 5.00 5.19 -5.78
C THR A 156 4.72 3.99 -6.70
N ARG A 157 5.01 4.09 -8.00
CA ARG A 157 4.95 2.94 -8.92
C ARG A 157 5.95 1.86 -8.54
N GLN A 158 7.17 2.24 -8.19
CA GLN A 158 8.18 1.30 -7.71
C GLN A 158 7.74 0.67 -6.38
N LEU A 159 7.22 1.46 -5.44
CA LEU A 159 6.68 0.95 -4.16
C LEU A 159 5.60 -0.10 -4.41
N TRP A 160 4.67 0.18 -5.33
CA TRP A 160 3.63 -0.77 -5.71
C TRP A 160 4.19 -2.07 -6.32
N ASP A 161 5.24 -1.99 -7.13
CA ASP A 161 5.91 -3.19 -7.67
C ASP A 161 6.48 -4.07 -6.55
N GLU A 162 7.14 -3.47 -5.57
CA GLU A 162 7.73 -4.21 -4.45
C GLU A 162 6.66 -4.77 -3.49
N VAL A 163 5.55 -4.04 -3.28
CA VAL A 163 4.39 -4.58 -2.54
C VAL A 163 3.85 -5.81 -3.26
N ARG A 164 3.68 -5.76 -4.58
CA ARG A 164 3.22 -6.90 -5.37
C ARG A 164 4.20 -8.07 -5.34
N HIS A 165 5.51 -7.81 -5.33
CA HIS A 165 6.50 -8.86 -5.13
C HIS A 165 6.29 -9.56 -3.79
N ALA A 166 6.16 -8.81 -2.69
CA ALA A 166 5.87 -9.39 -1.38
C ALA A 166 4.56 -10.20 -1.37
N MET A 167 3.49 -9.62 -1.94
CA MET A 167 2.18 -10.27 -2.04
C MET A 167 2.23 -11.58 -2.83
N LEU A 168 2.94 -11.62 -3.95
CA LEU A 168 3.09 -12.82 -4.78
C LEU A 168 3.58 -14.01 -3.96
N GLY A 169 4.57 -13.78 -3.09
CA GLY A 169 5.06 -14.81 -2.18
C GLY A 169 4.01 -15.24 -1.16
N THR A 170 3.34 -14.29 -0.49
CA THR A 170 2.31 -14.62 0.52
C THR A 170 1.14 -15.41 -0.06
N ILE A 171 0.61 -15.00 -1.21
CA ILE A 171 -0.48 -15.69 -1.92
C ILE A 171 -0.07 -17.10 -2.33
N TYR A 172 1.19 -17.29 -2.76
CA TYR A 172 1.70 -18.61 -3.15
C TYR A 172 1.61 -19.62 -2.00
N PHE A 173 1.98 -19.22 -0.78
CA PHE A 173 1.95 -20.12 0.38
C PHE A 173 0.55 -20.25 0.99
N GLU A 174 -0.23 -19.17 1.04
CA GLU A 174 -1.60 -19.21 1.54
C GLU A 174 -2.50 -20.10 0.68
N SER A 175 -2.38 -20.01 -0.64
CA SER A 175 -3.10 -20.91 -1.57
C SER A 175 -2.75 -22.39 -1.42
N ARG A 176 -1.66 -22.71 -0.70
CA ARG A 176 -1.20 -24.08 -0.40
C ARG A 176 -1.44 -24.48 1.06
N GLY A 177 -2.10 -23.64 1.85
CA GLY A 177 -2.34 -23.89 3.28
C GLY A 177 -1.07 -23.88 4.12
N VAL A 178 0.00 -23.25 3.65
CA VAL A 178 1.27 -23.15 4.37
C VAL A 178 1.27 -21.88 5.22
N ASP A 179 1.42 -22.03 6.54
CA ASP A 179 1.58 -20.88 7.44
C ASP A 179 3.00 -20.32 7.37
N TRP A 180 3.24 -19.53 6.33
CA TRP A 180 4.53 -18.92 6.04
C TRP A 180 5.05 -18.02 7.18
N LYS A 181 4.18 -17.46 8.01
CA LYS A 181 4.55 -16.59 9.15
C LYS A 181 5.37 -17.34 10.21
N GLN A 182 5.19 -18.66 10.29
CA GLN A 182 5.91 -19.54 11.22
C GLN A 182 7.24 -20.06 10.67
N LEU A 183 7.40 -20.04 9.35
CA LEU A 183 8.44 -20.79 8.66
C LEU A 183 9.48 -19.90 8.00
N ILE A 184 9.10 -18.70 7.57
CA ILE A 184 9.95 -17.82 6.77
C ILE A 184 10.50 -16.69 7.62
N ALA A 185 11.83 -16.53 7.54
CA ALA A 185 12.60 -15.53 8.26
C ALA A 185 12.41 -14.12 7.66
N ILE A 186 11.38 -13.41 8.13
CA ILE A 186 11.05 -12.04 7.72
C ILE A 186 11.64 -11.07 8.72
N HIS A 187 12.95 -10.89 8.63
CA HIS A 187 13.68 -10.00 9.53
C HIS A 187 13.58 -8.54 9.04
N PRO A 188 13.42 -7.54 9.93
CA PRO A 188 13.36 -6.12 9.57
C PRO A 188 14.74 -5.50 9.27
N GLY A 189 15.67 -6.26 8.71
CA GLY A 189 17.11 -5.92 8.70
C GLY A 189 17.45 -4.66 7.91
N MET A 190 16.87 -4.49 6.71
CA MET A 190 17.05 -3.28 5.90
C MET A 190 16.44 -2.05 6.57
N ALA A 191 15.21 -2.15 7.05
CA ALA A 191 14.51 -1.06 7.72
C ALA A 191 15.20 -0.61 9.03
N ILE A 192 15.72 -1.54 9.83
CA ILE A 192 16.52 -1.23 11.04
C ILE A 192 17.74 -0.37 10.68
N ARG A 193 18.47 -0.73 9.62
CA ARG A 193 19.69 -0.01 9.23
C ARG A 193 19.41 1.45 8.91
N LEU A 194 18.27 1.77 8.32
CA LEU A 194 17.87 3.16 8.09
C LEU A 194 17.46 3.89 9.35
N GLY A 195 16.82 3.22 10.31
CA GLY A 195 16.56 3.81 11.63
C GLY A 195 17.86 4.27 12.30
N THR A 196 18.96 3.55 12.12
CA THR A 196 20.27 3.85 12.72
C THR A 196 21.15 4.83 11.94
N LEU A 197 20.81 5.15 10.69
CA LEU A 197 21.57 6.13 9.89
C LEU A 197 21.17 7.58 10.15
N SER A 198 20.09 7.79 10.90
CA SER A 198 19.54 9.11 11.24
C SER A 198 19.97 9.63 12.62
N THR A 199 20.91 8.93 13.28
CA THR A 199 21.59 9.34 14.52
C THR A 199 23.05 9.62 14.25
#